data_AF-A0AAW0EN80-F1
#
_entry.id   AF-A0AAW0EN80-F1
#
_cell.length_a   1.000
_cell.length_b   1.000
_cell.length_c   1.000
_cell.angle_alpha   90.00
_cell.angle_beta   90.00
_cell.angle_gamma   90.00
#
_symmetry.space_group_name_H-M   'P 1'
#
loop_
_entity.id
_entity.type
_entity.pdbx_description
1 polymer ?
#
loop_
_entity_poly.entity_id
_entity_poly.type
_entity_poly.pdbx_seq_one_letter_code
_entity_poly.pdbx_strand_id
1 'polypeptide(L)'
;MSEEAAAAKKPPTEAAASGMGVDDSTMSDIVDKLRMLKYETNFCRTFKPPFSPLNPYYFSGPSSMDNPNAQFYYFTSLCAWLMKLCGHQFDAPGQFDDPNASSTTILAELRSMNIAIPNIAPTRLKQGSGEAVLAVLSALVNAALSSTDYDFEPVDYRQVDRYDELAAVADAEDEQAEDEIEDHVVIDSDDDDEVYIRAVSGHRSTKGDADRPPTPRVDVEEWKIEVERVAPLLHVRQSSLDDWRSRIESATVLLKAVETMYPEVKQMLERLAGDMDKSRDRIQKREQTLAQQFSDQVEDYRVKLRELNTSRDSANVAQQTVQQMTVELNQVSELLDQTKRDIAERQAKISDTTPLIQVKEAVVKVQAEIKLMSLRIGILQNGVLQHVMRQTKSRREGPTVDGTEMYSGEIMFS
;
A
#
# COMPACT_ATOMS: atom_id res chain seq x y z
N MET A 1 -46.40 13.92 48.45
CA MET A 1 -47.06 13.73 47.14
C MET A 1 -46.76 14.96 46.31
N SER A 2 -46.32 14.73 45.07
CA SER A 2 -45.83 15.72 44.10
C SER A 2 -44.40 16.19 44.36
N GLU A 3 -43.45 15.37 43.93
CA GLU A 3 -42.06 15.77 43.72
C GLU A 3 -41.68 15.41 42.28
N GLU A 4 -40.94 16.33 41.68
CA GLU A 4 -40.80 16.64 40.28
C GLU A 4 -39.88 15.63 39.56
N ALA A 5 -40.34 15.11 38.41
CA ALA A 5 -39.59 14.13 37.63
C ALA A 5 -38.42 14.78 36.89
N ALA A 6 -37.23 14.75 37.48
CA ALA A 6 -35.97 15.09 36.81
C ALA A 6 -35.54 13.95 35.87
N ALA A 7 -35.67 14.18 34.56
CA ALA A 7 -35.22 13.26 33.52
C ALA A 7 -33.69 13.14 33.51
N ALA A 8 -33.19 11.95 33.82
CA ALA A 8 -31.78 11.58 33.73
C ALA A 8 -31.32 11.54 32.26
N LYS A 9 -30.39 12.43 31.91
CA LYS A 9 -29.75 12.51 30.59
C LYS A 9 -28.74 11.36 30.46
N LYS A 10 -29.10 10.33 29.69
CA LYS A 10 -28.19 9.24 29.27
C LYS A 10 -26.99 9.82 28.50
N PRO A 11 -25.76 9.31 28.70
CA PRO A 11 -24.62 9.68 27.87
C PRO A 11 -24.82 9.14 26.44
N PRO A 12 -24.36 9.85 25.40
CA PRO A 12 -24.41 9.33 24.05
C PRO A 12 -23.45 8.15 23.93
N THR A 13 -24.06 6.98 23.77
CA THR A 13 -23.48 5.72 23.36
C THR A 13 -22.59 5.88 22.12
N GLU A 14 -21.46 5.18 22.19
CA GLU A 14 -20.54 4.83 21.10
C GLU A 14 -21.21 4.82 19.73
N ALA A 15 -20.88 5.80 18.90
CA ALA A 15 -21.07 5.71 17.47
C ALA A 15 -20.04 4.70 16.95
N ALA A 16 -20.53 3.48 16.73
CA ALA A 16 -19.82 2.38 16.13
C ALA A 16 -19.09 2.81 14.85
N ALA A 17 -17.88 2.29 14.73
CA ALA A 17 -17.02 2.30 13.55
C ALA A 17 -17.84 2.11 12.26
N SER A 18 -18.05 3.21 11.56
CA SER A 18 -18.55 3.26 10.20
C SER A 18 -17.39 3.76 9.36
N GLY A 19 -16.83 2.90 8.50
CA GLY A 19 -15.74 3.28 7.62
C GLY A 19 -16.07 4.56 6.88
N MET A 20 -15.27 5.60 7.11
CA MET A 20 -15.34 6.83 6.32
C MET A 20 -14.82 6.49 4.93
N GLY A 21 -15.72 6.09 4.03
CA GLY A 21 -15.42 6.12 2.61
C GLY A 21 -14.98 7.53 2.27
N VAL A 22 -13.73 7.65 1.81
CA VAL A 22 -13.18 8.91 1.31
C VAL A 22 -13.97 9.27 0.07
N ASP A 23 -14.80 10.30 0.22
CA ASP A 23 -15.52 10.97 -0.85
C ASP A 23 -14.53 11.79 -1.68
N ASP A 24 -14.72 11.82 -3.00
CA ASP A 24 -13.90 12.62 -3.94
C ASP A 24 -13.80 14.10 -3.53
N SER A 25 -14.73 14.59 -2.70
CA SER A 25 -14.74 15.93 -2.08
C SER A 25 -13.56 16.21 -1.15
N THR A 26 -13.01 15.20 -0.46
CA THR A 26 -11.91 15.38 0.51
C THR A 26 -10.65 15.95 -0.13
N MET A 27 -10.31 15.52 -1.34
CA MET A 27 -9.14 16.03 -2.04
C MET A 27 -9.35 17.46 -2.52
N SER A 28 -10.57 17.81 -2.96
CA SER A 28 -10.91 19.21 -3.29
C SER A 28 -10.78 20.12 -2.07
N ASP A 29 -11.30 19.70 -0.91
CA ASP A 29 -11.17 20.44 0.35
C ASP A 29 -9.71 20.63 0.77
N ILE A 30 -8.87 19.58 0.63
CA ILE A 30 -7.43 19.68 0.88
C ILE A 30 -6.77 20.69 -0.08
N VAL A 31 -7.08 20.64 -1.38
CA VAL A 31 -6.51 21.57 -2.37
C VAL A 31 -6.91 23.01 -2.09
N ASP A 32 -8.17 23.27 -1.74
CA ASP A 32 -8.64 24.62 -1.43
C ASP A 32 -7.99 25.16 -0.15
N LYS A 33 -7.83 24.33 0.87
CA LYS A 33 -7.10 24.68 2.09
C LYS A 33 -5.60 24.91 1.84
N LEU A 34 -4.98 24.15 0.95
CA LEU A 34 -3.60 24.38 0.52
C LEU A 34 -3.45 25.70 -0.24
N ARG A 35 -4.42 26.07 -1.09
CA ARG A 35 -4.44 27.38 -1.76
C ARG A 35 -4.50 28.53 -0.75
N MET A 36 -5.28 28.39 0.33
CA MET A 36 -5.31 29.38 1.42
C MET A 36 -3.93 29.56 2.07
N LEU A 37 -3.14 28.48 2.19
CA LEU A 37 -1.76 28.52 2.68
C LEU A 37 -0.72 29.00 1.65
N LYS A 38 -1.16 29.55 0.50
CA LYS A 38 -0.30 30.01 -0.61
C LYS A 38 0.67 28.92 -1.09
N TYR A 39 0.19 27.68 -1.15
CA TYR A 39 0.91 26.48 -1.56
C TYR A 39 1.67 26.63 -2.89
N GLU A 40 1.01 27.19 -3.90
CA GLU A 40 1.58 27.32 -5.26
C GLU A 40 2.80 28.23 -5.32
N THR A 41 2.87 29.22 -4.42
CA THR A 41 3.99 30.17 -4.36
C THR A 41 5.08 29.69 -3.42
N ASN A 42 4.71 29.14 -2.26
CA ASN A 42 5.65 28.81 -1.18
C ASN A 42 6.22 27.39 -1.26
N PHE A 43 5.48 26.43 -1.80
CA PHE A 43 5.93 25.03 -1.92
C PHE A 43 6.37 24.68 -3.35
N CYS A 44 5.49 24.89 -4.34
CA CYS A 44 5.76 24.45 -5.71
C CYS A 44 6.98 25.14 -6.36
N ARG A 45 7.27 26.40 -6.00
CA ARG A 45 8.40 27.17 -6.56
C ARG A 45 9.70 27.00 -5.77
N THR A 46 9.63 26.54 -4.52
CA THR A 46 10.79 26.47 -3.62
C THR A 46 11.54 25.15 -3.77
N PHE A 47 10.85 24.06 -4.13
CA PHE A 47 11.46 22.76 -4.37
C PHE A 47 12.12 22.67 -5.76
N LYS A 48 13.23 21.92 -5.87
CA LYS A 48 13.92 21.64 -7.13
C LYS A 48 14.01 20.12 -7.35
N PRO A 49 13.46 19.55 -8.44
CA PRO A 49 12.66 20.21 -9.49
C PRO A 49 11.32 20.76 -8.96
N PRO A 50 10.76 21.81 -9.60
CA PRO A 50 9.51 22.42 -9.16
C PRO A 50 8.36 21.42 -9.28
N PHE A 51 7.58 21.30 -8.20
CA PHE A 51 6.41 20.43 -8.19
C PHE A 51 5.28 21.06 -9.00
N SER A 52 4.63 20.26 -9.84
CA SER A 52 3.40 20.67 -10.53
C SER A 52 2.29 20.96 -9.51
N PRO A 53 1.44 21.99 -9.71
CA PRO A 53 0.29 22.23 -8.86
C PRO A 53 -0.60 20.99 -8.74
N LEU A 54 -1.16 20.75 -7.53
CA LEU A 54 -1.98 19.57 -7.26
C LEU A 54 -3.27 19.61 -8.07
N ASN A 55 -3.54 18.53 -8.81
CA ASN A 55 -4.84 18.29 -9.41
C ASN A 55 -5.80 17.73 -8.32
N PRO A 56 -7.08 18.13 -8.29
CA PRO A 56 -8.10 17.59 -7.38
C PRO A 56 -8.23 16.07 -7.31
N TYR A 57 -7.62 15.31 -8.22
CA TYR A 57 -7.62 13.84 -8.23
C TYR A 57 -6.23 13.21 -8.05
N TYR A 58 -5.20 13.99 -7.70
CA TYR A 58 -3.82 13.50 -7.72
C TYR A 58 -3.53 12.41 -6.68
N PHE A 59 -4.05 12.56 -5.45
CA PHE A 59 -3.84 11.61 -4.34
C PHE A 59 -5.02 10.64 -4.11
N SER A 60 -6.13 10.78 -4.83
CA SER A 60 -7.31 9.91 -4.66
C SER A 60 -7.09 8.49 -5.19
N GLY A 61 -6.21 8.33 -6.19
CA GLY A 61 -5.77 7.04 -6.68
C GLY A 61 -4.35 7.10 -7.25
N PRO A 62 -3.82 5.95 -7.71
CA PRO A 62 -2.51 5.92 -8.38
C PRO A 62 -2.58 6.83 -9.61
N SER A 63 -1.82 7.92 -9.60
CA SER A 63 -1.87 8.88 -10.72
C SER A 63 -1.41 8.20 -12.02
N SER A 64 -2.20 8.31 -13.08
CA SER A 64 -1.84 7.78 -14.41
C SER A 64 -0.69 8.51 -15.09
N MET A 65 -0.32 9.70 -14.59
CA MET A 65 0.73 10.55 -15.19
C MET A 65 2.12 10.35 -14.58
N ASP A 66 2.21 9.89 -13.32
CA ASP A 66 3.47 9.83 -12.57
C ASP A 66 3.74 8.43 -12.00
N ASN A 67 5.01 8.09 -11.81
CA ASN A 67 5.40 6.86 -11.11
C ASN A 67 4.89 6.88 -9.64
N PRO A 68 4.47 5.74 -9.06
CA PRO A 68 4.03 5.66 -7.66
C PRO A 68 5.07 6.21 -6.65
N ASN A 69 6.36 6.05 -6.94
CA ASN A 69 7.44 6.60 -6.12
C ASN A 69 7.49 8.14 -6.16
N ALA A 70 7.12 8.75 -7.28
CA ALA A 70 7.07 10.21 -7.41
C ALA A 70 5.89 10.79 -6.62
N GLN A 71 4.73 10.11 -6.63
CA GLN A 71 3.58 10.45 -5.79
C GLN A 71 3.92 10.35 -4.30
N PHE A 72 4.61 9.28 -3.90
CA PHE A 72 5.06 9.12 -2.53
C PHE A 72 6.05 10.22 -2.12
N TYR A 73 7.02 10.55 -2.98
CA TYR A 73 7.96 11.65 -2.72
C TYR A 73 7.28 13.02 -2.62
N TYR A 74 6.26 13.26 -3.44
CA TYR A 74 5.44 14.47 -3.35
C TYR A 74 4.71 14.52 -2.01
N PHE A 75 4.09 13.41 -1.60
CA PHE A 75 3.38 13.29 -0.33
C PHE A 75 4.31 13.52 0.87
N THR A 76 5.49 12.89 0.90
CA THR A 76 6.45 13.05 2.02
C THR A 76 6.98 14.49 2.09
N SER A 77 7.28 15.10 0.94
CA SER A 77 7.72 16.49 0.84
C SER A 77 6.62 17.46 1.31
N LEU A 78 5.37 17.20 0.93
CA LEU A 78 4.22 17.99 1.34
C LEU A 78 3.97 17.90 2.85
N CYS A 79 4.04 16.68 3.42
CA CYS A 79 3.96 16.48 4.87
C CYS A 79 5.04 17.28 5.59
N ALA A 80 6.28 17.23 5.10
CA ALA A 80 7.39 17.95 5.71
C ALA A 80 7.19 19.47 5.71
N TRP A 81 6.68 20.00 4.61
CA TRP A 81 6.36 21.42 4.51
C TRP A 81 5.24 21.83 5.47
N LEU A 82 4.16 21.05 5.55
CA LEU A 82 3.06 21.31 6.48
C LEU A 82 3.52 21.24 7.95
N MET A 83 4.35 20.26 8.30
CA MET A 83 4.95 20.16 9.64
C MET A 83 5.82 21.37 9.99
N LYS A 84 6.58 21.89 9.01
CA LYS A 84 7.37 23.10 9.17
C LYS A 84 6.51 24.33 9.42
N LEU A 85 5.35 24.43 8.75
CA LEU A 85 4.38 25.51 9.01
C LEU A 85 3.82 25.42 10.44
N CYS A 86 3.60 24.22 10.95
CA CYS A 86 3.19 23.99 12.35
C CYS A 86 4.32 24.25 13.38
N GLY A 87 5.50 24.70 12.96
CA GLY A 87 6.63 25.00 13.86
C GLY A 87 7.50 23.78 14.23
N HIS A 88 7.29 22.62 13.60
CA HIS A 88 8.09 21.42 13.82
C HIS A 88 9.14 21.26 12.71
N GLN A 89 10.40 21.10 13.09
CA GLN A 89 11.51 20.96 12.14
C GLN A 89 11.63 19.50 11.72
N PHE A 90 10.98 19.17 10.61
CA PHE A 90 11.06 17.85 9.98
C PHE A 90 11.76 17.97 8.62
N ASP A 91 12.89 17.26 8.48
CA ASP A 91 13.61 17.20 7.21
C ASP A 91 12.89 16.25 6.27
N ALA A 92 12.56 16.73 5.07
CA ALA A 92 11.85 15.95 4.07
C ALA A 92 12.70 14.71 3.67
N PRO A 93 12.13 13.50 3.74
CA PRO A 93 12.79 12.30 3.25
C PRO A 93 13.15 12.46 1.76
N GLY A 94 14.36 12.04 1.39
CA GLY A 94 14.84 12.08 0.02
C GLY A 94 14.07 11.13 -0.90
N GLN A 95 14.15 11.35 -2.22
CA GLN A 95 13.46 10.55 -3.24
C GLN A 95 13.86 9.06 -3.22
N PHE A 96 15.01 8.72 -2.62
CA PHE A 96 15.56 7.36 -2.53
C PHE A 96 15.54 6.78 -1.12
N ASP A 97 14.95 7.48 -0.14
CA ASP A 97 14.84 6.96 1.21
C ASP A 97 13.82 5.81 1.27
N ASP A 98 14.01 4.88 2.23
CA ASP A 98 13.11 3.74 2.37
C ASP A 98 11.67 4.23 2.66
N PRO A 99 10.69 3.93 1.78
CA PRO A 99 9.31 4.39 1.94
C PRO A 99 8.66 3.93 3.25
N ASN A 100 9.04 2.75 3.75
CA ASN A 100 8.49 2.24 5.02
C ASN A 100 9.08 2.97 6.22
N ALA A 101 10.39 3.25 6.21
CA ALA A 101 11.04 4.04 7.25
C ALA A 101 10.47 5.47 7.27
N SER A 102 10.40 6.11 6.11
CA SER A 102 9.84 7.46 5.94
C SER A 102 8.39 7.57 6.44
N SER A 103 7.55 6.58 6.09
CA SER A 103 6.16 6.50 6.58
C SER A 103 6.09 6.34 8.10
N THR A 104 7.01 5.56 8.69
CA THR A 104 7.07 5.35 10.14
C THR A 104 7.50 6.62 10.87
N THR A 105 8.48 7.36 10.33
CA THR A 105 8.93 8.64 10.90
C THR A 105 7.83 9.70 10.82
N ILE A 106 7.14 9.82 9.68
CA ILE A 106 6.00 10.75 9.53
C ILE A 106 4.91 10.43 10.56
N LEU A 107 4.55 9.15 10.76
CA LEU A 107 3.57 8.75 11.78
C LEU A 107 4.06 8.98 13.22
N ALA A 108 5.37 8.92 13.48
CA ALA A 108 5.92 9.25 14.79
C ALA A 108 5.83 10.75 15.08
N GLU A 109 6.11 11.61 14.09
CA GLU A 109 5.98 13.06 14.23
C GLU A 109 4.52 13.52 14.33
N LEU A 110 3.60 12.84 13.64
CA LEU A 110 2.17 13.14 13.79
C LEU A 110 1.68 12.88 15.22
N ARG A 111 2.24 11.87 15.90
CA ARG A 111 1.96 11.61 17.31
C ARG A 111 2.62 12.64 18.22
N SER A 112 3.83 13.13 17.88
CA SER A 112 4.52 14.16 18.65
C SER A 112 3.77 15.50 18.63
N MET A 113 3.12 15.82 17.50
CA MET A 113 2.27 17.01 17.32
C MET A 113 0.86 16.87 17.92
N ASN A 114 0.53 15.75 18.57
CA ASN A 114 -0.76 15.49 19.20
C ASN A 114 -1.97 15.61 18.23
N ILE A 115 -1.75 15.33 16.94
CA ILE A 115 -2.80 15.33 15.91
C ILE A 115 -3.50 13.97 15.95
N ALA A 116 -4.80 13.96 16.20
CA ALA A 116 -5.59 12.73 16.29
C ALA A 116 -5.83 12.12 14.90
N ILE A 117 -5.01 11.14 14.53
CA ILE A 117 -5.14 10.38 13.28
C ILE A 117 -5.57 8.95 13.62
N PRO A 118 -6.48 8.32 12.85
CA PRO A 118 -6.81 6.90 13.02
C PRO A 118 -5.55 6.02 12.94
N ASN A 119 -5.57 4.84 13.58
CA ASN A 119 -4.43 3.93 13.61
C ASN A 119 -4.12 3.36 12.21
N ILE A 120 -3.33 4.09 11.44
CA ILE A 120 -2.95 3.75 10.08
C ILE A 120 -1.60 3.02 10.10
N ALA A 121 -1.55 1.85 9.45
CA ALA A 121 -0.32 1.11 9.28
C ALA A 121 0.64 1.82 8.29
N PRO A 122 1.97 1.86 8.56
CA PRO A 122 2.95 2.49 7.65
C PRO A 122 2.91 1.95 6.21
N THR A 123 2.53 0.69 6.05
CA THR A 123 2.37 0.04 4.73
C THR A 123 1.28 0.67 3.86
N ARG A 124 0.27 1.31 4.46
CA ARG A 124 -0.78 2.02 3.72
C ARG A 124 -0.31 3.39 3.21
N LEU A 125 0.66 4.03 3.87
CA LEU A 125 1.23 5.31 3.43
C LEU A 125 2.23 5.11 2.28
N LYS A 126 2.94 3.97 2.26
CA LYS A 126 3.89 3.62 1.19
C LYS A 126 3.28 3.67 -0.22
N GLN A 127 1.98 3.45 -0.36
CA GLN A 127 1.31 3.48 -1.67
C GLN A 127 1.28 4.88 -2.30
N GLY A 128 1.55 5.95 -1.53
CA GLY A 128 1.63 7.33 -2.04
C GLY A 128 0.28 7.91 -2.50
N SER A 129 -0.79 7.13 -2.46
CA SER A 129 -2.15 7.49 -2.87
C SER A 129 -3.18 6.69 -2.07
N GLY A 130 -4.41 7.22 -1.99
CA GLY A 130 -5.54 6.57 -1.33
C GLY A 130 -5.91 7.14 0.04
N GLU A 131 -6.89 6.51 0.68
CA GLU A 131 -7.57 6.99 1.89
C GLU A 131 -6.63 7.33 3.05
N ALA A 132 -5.64 6.47 3.31
CA ALA A 132 -4.68 6.67 4.39
C ALA A 132 -3.84 7.94 4.22
N VAL A 133 -3.49 8.26 2.97
CA VAL A 133 -2.69 9.44 2.61
C VAL A 133 -3.54 10.70 2.76
N LEU A 134 -4.78 10.67 2.24
CA LEU A 134 -5.71 11.79 2.32
C LEU A 134 -6.12 12.12 3.77
N ALA A 135 -6.33 11.11 4.62
CA ALA A 135 -6.64 11.32 6.03
C ALA A 135 -5.48 11.99 6.80
N VAL A 136 -4.23 11.63 6.47
CA VAL A 136 -3.04 12.27 7.06
C VAL A 136 -2.90 13.71 6.56
N LEU A 137 -3.07 13.95 5.26
CA LEU A 137 -2.99 15.29 4.68
C LEU A 137 -4.08 16.21 5.21
N SER A 138 -5.34 15.77 5.29
CA SER A 138 -6.43 16.60 5.81
C SER A 138 -6.19 17.01 7.27
N ALA A 139 -5.71 16.08 8.11
CA ALA A 139 -5.38 16.38 9.49
C ALA A 139 -4.21 17.36 9.61
N LEU A 140 -3.15 17.19 8.81
CA LEU A 140 -2.00 18.10 8.77
C LEU A 140 -2.36 19.49 8.26
N VAL A 141 -3.15 19.59 7.19
CA VAL A 141 -3.55 20.87 6.60
C VAL A 141 -4.46 21.63 7.57
N ASN A 142 -5.38 20.97 8.26
CA ASN A 142 -6.21 21.60 9.28
C ASN A 142 -5.36 22.10 10.47
N ALA A 143 -4.35 21.33 10.89
CA ALA A 143 -3.42 21.75 11.94
C ALA A 143 -2.52 22.92 11.49
N ALA A 144 -2.06 22.91 10.24
CA ALA A 144 -1.29 24.01 9.65
C ALA A 144 -2.14 25.28 9.56
N LEU A 145 -3.39 25.19 9.09
CA LEU A 145 -4.31 26.32 9.07
C LEU A 145 -4.63 26.85 10.48
N SER A 146 -4.72 25.98 11.48
CA SER A 146 -4.98 26.40 12.87
C SER A 146 -3.78 27.10 13.52
N SER A 147 -2.56 26.85 13.04
CA SER A 147 -1.32 27.47 13.53
C SER A 147 -0.91 28.70 12.73
N THR A 148 -1.53 28.90 11.56
CA THR A 148 -1.34 30.11 10.75
C THR A 148 -2.47 31.07 11.09
N ASP A 149 -2.18 32.26 11.63
CA ASP A 149 -3.18 33.31 11.80
C ASP A 149 -3.68 33.76 10.42
N TYR A 150 -4.72 33.09 9.92
CA TYR A 150 -5.36 33.41 8.66
C TYR A 150 -6.58 34.28 8.93
N ASP A 151 -6.41 35.58 8.76
CA ASP A 151 -7.51 36.53 8.71
C ASP A 151 -8.15 36.47 7.32
N PHE A 152 -9.46 36.20 7.27
CA PHE A 152 -10.22 36.37 6.03
C PHE A 152 -10.21 37.84 5.66
N GLU A 153 -9.33 38.22 4.74
CA GLU A 153 -9.32 39.55 4.18
C GLU A 153 -10.61 39.74 3.37
N PRO A 154 -11.48 40.70 3.72
CA PRO A 154 -12.68 40.97 2.93
C PRO A 154 -12.25 41.38 1.53
N VAL A 155 -12.89 40.79 0.52
CA VAL A 155 -12.57 41.00 -0.89
C VAL A 155 -12.56 42.51 -1.20
N ASP A 156 -11.40 43.04 -1.60
CA ASP A 156 -11.27 44.43 -2.04
C ASP A 156 -11.76 44.56 -3.48
N TYR A 157 -13.01 44.98 -3.64
CA TYR A 157 -13.63 45.24 -4.95
C TYR A 157 -12.99 46.42 -5.72
N ARG A 158 -11.97 47.09 -5.18
CA ARG A 158 -11.30 48.22 -5.85
C ARG A 158 -10.23 47.80 -6.85
N GLN A 159 -9.67 46.58 -6.72
CA GLN A 159 -8.57 46.08 -7.55
C GLN A 159 -8.97 44.91 -8.46
N VAL A 160 -10.27 44.68 -8.66
CA VAL A 160 -10.68 43.93 -9.85
C VAL A 160 -10.33 44.84 -11.02
N ASP A 161 -9.12 44.67 -11.58
CA ASP A 161 -8.80 45.13 -12.92
C ASP A 161 -10.00 44.73 -13.76
N ARG A 162 -10.76 45.74 -14.19
CA ARG A 162 -11.83 45.55 -15.16
C ARG A 162 -11.18 44.78 -16.27
N TYR A 163 -11.55 43.51 -16.38
CA TYR A 163 -11.12 42.68 -17.48
C TYR A 163 -11.67 43.39 -18.71
N ASP A 164 -10.79 44.11 -19.40
CA ASP A 164 -11.13 44.91 -20.55
C ASP A 164 -11.29 43.91 -21.69
N GLU A 165 -12.46 43.28 -21.74
CA GLU A 165 -12.85 42.33 -22.80
C GLU A 165 -12.72 42.96 -24.20
N LEU A 166 -12.57 44.29 -24.28
CA LEU A 166 -12.37 45.04 -25.51
C LEU A 166 -10.92 45.06 -26.04
N ALA A 167 -9.91 44.79 -25.21
CA ALA A 167 -8.52 44.75 -25.68
C ALA A 167 -8.27 43.61 -26.68
N ALA A 168 -9.10 42.56 -26.65
CA ALA A 168 -9.02 41.42 -27.57
C ALA A 168 -9.84 41.60 -28.86
N VAL A 169 -10.78 42.55 -28.92
CA VAL A 169 -11.60 42.85 -30.13
C VAL A 169 -11.09 44.06 -30.91
N ALA A 170 -10.30 44.95 -30.30
CA ALA A 170 -9.72 46.09 -30.99
C ALA A 170 -8.75 45.70 -32.13
N ASP A 171 -8.16 44.51 -32.11
CA ASP A 171 -7.28 43.99 -33.18
C ASP A 171 -8.05 43.27 -34.31
N ALA A 172 -9.39 43.20 -34.25
CA ALA A 172 -10.21 42.43 -35.21
C ALA A 172 -11.14 43.25 -36.11
N GLU A 173 -11.20 44.59 -35.97
CA GLU A 173 -12.24 45.43 -36.61
C GLU A 173 -11.77 46.29 -37.80
N ASP A 174 -10.70 45.93 -38.52
CA ASP A 174 -10.26 46.68 -39.72
C ASP A 174 -10.74 46.10 -41.07
N GLU A 175 -11.59 45.06 -41.09
CA GLU A 175 -12.19 44.57 -42.34
C GLU A 175 -13.66 44.15 -42.17
N GLN A 176 -14.61 45.10 -42.25
CA GLN A 176 -15.79 44.95 -43.12
C GLN A 176 -16.77 46.14 -43.06
N ALA A 177 -16.85 46.80 -44.22
CA ALA A 177 -18.05 47.27 -44.91
C ALA A 177 -19.12 48.03 -44.09
N GLU A 178 -19.11 49.34 -44.31
CA GLU A 178 -20.24 50.25 -44.23
C GLU A 178 -21.46 49.65 -44.98
N ASP A 179 -22.55 49.38 -44.26
CA ASP A 179 -23.90 49.31 -44.83
C ASP A 179 -24.81 50.23 -44.02
N GLU A 180 -25.19 51.35 -44.63
CA GLU A 180 -26.26 52.25 -44.18
C GLU A 180 -27.57 51.48 -44.08
N ILE A 181 -28.14 51.35 -42.87
CA ILE A 181 -29.51 50.87 -42.69
C ILE A 181 -30.40 52.07 -42.36
N GLU A 182 -31.25 52.36 -43.33
CA GLU A 182 -32.26 53.42 -43.41
C GLU A 182 -33.30 53.30 -42.27
N ASP A 183 -33.43 54.38 -41.48
CA ASP A 183 -34.38 54.53 -40.38
C ASP A 183 -35.78 54.85 -40.90
N HIS A 184 -36.63 53.83 -41.01
CA HIS A 184 -38.08 53.99 -41.14
C HIS A 184 -38.82 52.80 -40.50
N VAL A 185 -38.99 52.84 -39.17
CA VAL A 185 -40.02 52.03 -38.49
C VAL A 185 -41.07 52.96 -37.91
N VAL A 186 -42.21 52.99 -38.58
CA VAL A 186 -43.46 53.61 -38.12
C VAL A 186 -43.96 52.78 -36.94
N ILE A 187 -44.00 53.39 -35.74
CA ILE A 187 -44.59 52.76 -34.56
C ILE A 187 -46.11 52.82 -34.72
N ASP A 188 -46.71 51.70 -35.13
CA ASP A 188 -48.15 51.47 -35.03
C ASP A 188 -48.43 50.98 -33.61
N SER A 189 -48.90 51.86 -32.73
CA SER A 189 -49.29 51.52 -31.37
C SER A 189 -50.79 51.26 -31.33
N ASP A 190 -51.16 50.01 -31.58
CA ASP A 190 -52.50 49.48 -31.29
C ASP A 190 -52.30 48.21 -30.46
N ASP A 191 -52.20 48.37 -29.13
CA ASP A 191 -52.67 47.33 -28.22
C ASP A 191 -52.95 47.89 -26.82
N ASP A 192 -54.05 47.41 -26.28
CA ASP A 192 -54.77 47.82 -25.08
C ASP A 192 -53.96 47.67 -23.79
N ASP A 193 -53.85 48.76 -23.01
CA ASP A 193 -53.58 48.69 -21.56
C ASP A 193 -54.26 49.88 -20.83
N GLU A 194 -55.58 50.01 -20.99
CA GLU A 194 -56.41 50.81 -20.08
C GLU A 194 -56.66 50.03 -18.77
N VAL A 195 -55.71 50.07 -17.83
CA VAL A 195 -55.99 49.64 -16.45
C VAL A 195 -55.37 50.60 -15.42
N TYR A 196 -56.23 51.07 -14.51
CA TYR A 196 -55.98 51.82 -13.28
C TYR A 196 -55.96 53.36 -13.30
N ILE A 197 -57.10 53.98 -13.65
CA ILE A 197 -57.61 55.13 -12.87
C ILE A 197 -59.08 54.89 -12.49
N ARG A 198 -59.31 54.05 -11.47
CA ARG A 198 -60.60 53.92 -10.78
C ARG A 198 -60.47 54.14 -9.28
N ALA A 199 -60.29 55.41 -8.91
CA ALA A 199 -60.69 56.01 -7.64
C ALA A 199 -60.65 57.52 -7.93
N VAL A 200 -61.74 58.27 -8.06
CA VAL A 200 -62.73 58.59 -7.05
C VAL A 200 -63.93 59.21 -7.80
N SER A 201 -65.00 58.45 -8.02
CA SER A 201 -66.28 59.03 -8.43
C SER A 201 -67.36 58.48 -7.51
N GLY A 202 -67.67 59.25 -6.48
CA GLY A 202 -68.52 58.77 -5.39
C GLY A 202 -68.82 59.77 -4.28
N HIS A 203 -69.07 61.05 -4.58
CA HIS A 203 -70.06 61.84 -3.83
C HIS A 203 -70.38 63.17 -4.54
N ARG A 204 -71.63 63.28 -5.01
CA ARG A 204 -72.23 64.57 -5.32
C ARG A 204 -72.66 65.21 -4.01
N SER A 205 -72.08 66.35 -3.64
CA SER A 205 -72.70 67.25 -2.67
C SER A 205 -72.43 68.70 -3.05
N THR A 206 -73.53 69.42 -3.24
CA THR A 206 -73.72 70.88 -3.10
C THR A 206 -72.76 71.81 -3.84
N LYS A 207 -73.29 72.45 -4.89
CA LYS A 207 -72.78 73.70 -5.49
C LYS A 207 -72.47 74.74 -4.41
N GLY A 208 -71.21 75.14 -4.38
CA GLY A 208 -70.69 76.26 -3.58
C GLY A 208 -69.17 76.25 -3.62
N ASP A 209 -68.61 76.92 -4.63
CA ASP A 209 -67.21 77.40 -4.63
C ASP A 209 -66.06 76.37 -4.73
N ALA A 210 -66.18 75.33 -5.56
CA ALA A 210 -65.13 74.32 -5.77
C ALA A 210 -64.60 74.22 -7.21
N ASP A 211 -64.76 75.26 -8.03
CA ASP A 211 -64.30 75.28 -9.45
C ASP A 211 -63.13 76.25 -9.67
N ARG A 212 -62.31 76.46 -8.63
CA ARG A 212 -61.03 77.16 -8.76
C ARG A 212 -59.95 76.08 -8.66
N PRO A 213 -59.18 75.79 -9.72
CA PRO A 213 -58.03 74.89 -9.60
C PRO A 213 -57.15 75.43 -8.46
N PRO A 214 -56.59 74.57 -7.58
CA PRO A 214 -55.76 75.03 -6.49
C PRO A 214 -54.67 75.90 -7.07
N THR A 215 -54.71 77.20 -6.75
CA THR A 215 -53.65 78.11 -7.17
C THR A 215 -52.36 77.57 -6.57
N PRO A 216 -51.34 77.25 -7.39
CA PRO A 216 -50.09 76.75 -6.86
C PRO A 216 -49.61 77.72 -5.80
N ARG A 217 -49.32 77.22 -4.59
CA ARG A 217 -48.68 78.01 -3.52
C ARG A 217 -47.22 78.35 -3.82
N VAL A 218 -46.78 78.05 -5.04
CA VAL A 218 -45.44 78.27 -5.54
C VAL A 218 -45.51 79.47 -6.46
N ASP A 219 -44.70 80.46 -6.17
CA ASP A 219 -44.59 81.65 -7.01
C ASP A 219 -44.11 81.24 -8.42
N VAL A 220 -44.63 81.90 -9.46
CA VAL A 220 -44.32 81.56 -10.85
C VAL A 220 -42.83 81.73 -11.13
N GLU A 221 -42.22 82.70 -10.44
CA GLU A 221 -40.79 82.98 -10.52
C GLU A 221 -39.95 81.91 -9.80
N GLU A 222 -40.38 81.45 -8.62
CA GLU A 222 -39.73 80.33 -7.91
C GLU A 222 -39.82 79.02 -8.70
N TRP A 223 -40.97 78.73 -9.30
CA TRP A 223 -41.14 77.55 -10.16
C TRP A 223 -40.24 77.63 -11.39
N LYS A 224 -40.13 78.81 -12.02
CA LYS A 224 -39.28 79.00 -13.19
C LYS A 224 -37.80 78.83 -12.84
N ILE A 225 -37.36 79.34 -11.69
CA ILE A 225 -36.00 79.15 -11.18
C ILE A 225 -35.73 77.66 -10.93
N GLU A 226 -36.69 76.94 -10.33
CA GLU A 226 -36.55 75.50 -10.08
C GLU A 226 -36.54 74.69 -11.39
N VAL A 227 -37.34 75.06 -12.37
CA VAL A 227 -37.31 74.47 -13.72
C VAL A 227 -35.96 74.74 -14.39
N GLU A 228 -35.45 75.98 -14.35
CA GLU A 228 -34.14 76.32 -14.91
C GLU A 228 -32.98 75.62 -14.16
N ARG A 229 -33.15 75.35 -12.86
CA ARG A 229 -32.19 74.59 -12.04
C ARG A 229 -32.21 73.09 -12.35
N VAL A 230 -33.38 72.51 -12.58
CA VAL A 230 -33.57 71.06 -12.79
C VAL A 230 -33.50 70.67 -14.27
N ALA A 231 -33.77 71.58 -15.21
CA ALA A 231 -33.64 71.35 -16.65
C ALA A 231 -32.25 70.81 -17.09
N PRO A 232 -31.11 71.30 -16.58
CA PRO A 232 -29.80 70.72 -16.89
C PRO A 232 -29.56 69.38 -16.18
N LEU A 233 -30.28 69.07 -15.10
CA LEU A 233 -30.24 67.77 -14.41
C LEU A 233 -31.13 66.72 -15.09
N LEU A 234 -32.14 67.16 -15.83
CA LEU A 234 -33.03 66.34 -16.66
C LEU A 234 -32.52 66.15 -18.09
N HIS A 235 -31.39 66.77 -18.44
CA HIS A 235 -30.72 66.46 -19.70
C HIS A 235 -30.26 65.01 -19.66
N VAL A 236 -31.01 64.15 -20.35
CA VAL A 236 -30.60 62.80 -20.71
C VAL A 236 -29.31 62.97 -21.51
N ARG A 237 -28.15 62.77 -20.86
CA ARG A 237 -26.88 62.68 -21.57
C ARG A 237 -27.04 61.56 -22.59
N GLN A 238 -26.83 61.86 -23.87
CA GLN A 238 -26.85 60.86 -24.93
C GLN A 238 -25.95 59.69 -24.53
N SER A 239 -26.60 58.54 -24.30
CA SER A 239 -26.10 57.17 -24.43
C SER A 239 -24.58 57.01 -24.35
N SER A 240 -24.03 57.12 -23.14
CA SER A 240 -22.80 56.40 -22.82
C SER A 240 -23.11 54.90 -22.75
N LEU A 241 -22.20 54.03 -23.17
CA LEU A 241 -22.26 52.56 -23.05
C LEU A 241 -22.50 52.02 -21.62
N ASP A 242 -22.62 52.91 -20.63
CA ASP A 242 -23.03 52.65 -19.25
C ASP A 242 -24.55 52.75 -19.02
N ASP A 243 -25.34 52.99 -20.08
CA ASP A 243 -26.80 52.98 -19.99
C ASP A 243 -27.29 51.54 -19.81
N TRP A 244 -27.98 51.27 -18.70
CA TRP A 244 -28.59 49.98 -18.41
C TRP A 244 -29.56 49.54 -19.52
N ARG A 245 -30.12 50.49 -20.27
CA ARG A 245 -30.97 50.21 -21.44
C ARG A 245 -30.18 49.56 -22.57
N SER A 246 -29.00 50.08 -22.90
CA SER A 246 -28.11 49.50 -23.91
C SER A 246 -27.62 48.11 -23.48
N ARG A 247 -27.31 47.92 -22.20
CA ARG A 247 -26.96 46.60 -21.65
C ARG A 247 -28.10 45.58 -21.77
N ILE A 248 -29.33 45.99 -21.47
CA ILE A 248 -30.51 45.12 -21.63
C ILE A 248 -30.72 44.78 -23.11
N GLU A 249 -30.58 45.76 -24.00
CA GLU A 249 -30.71 45.55 -25.44
C GLU A 249 -29.65 44.55 -25.95
N SER A 250 -28.37 44.75 -25.61
CA SER A 250 -27.30 43.80 -25.92
C SER A 250 -27.58 42.42 -25.33
N ALA A 251 -28.06 42.32 -24.09
CA ALA A 251 -28.43 41.06 -23.47
C ALA A 251 -29.58 40.37 -24.21
N THR A 252 -30.58 41.11 -24.71
CA THR A 252 -31.67 40.54 -25.52
C THR A 252 -31.19 40.05 -26.88
N VAL A 253 -30.21 40.72 -27.49
CA VAL A 253 -29.59 40.27 -28.76
C VAL A 253 -28.80 38.98 -28.53
N LEU A 254 -27.98 38.93 -27.48
CA LEU A 254 -27.23 37.72 -27.12
C LEU A 254 -28.16 36.57 -26.76
N LEU A 255 -29.26 36.83 -26.04
CA LEU A 255 -30.28 35.82 -25.73
C LEU A 255 -30.87 35.23 -27.01
N LYS A 256 -31.28 36.07 -27.97
CA LYS A 256 -31.80 35.61 -29.26
C LYS A 256 -30.76 34.79 -30.04
N ALA A 257 -29.49 35.18 -29.99
CA ALA A 257 -28.41 34.43 -30.62
C ALA A 257 -28.21 33.05 -29.94
N VAL A 258 -28.32 32.98 -28.62
CA VAL A 258 -28.28 31.70 -27.88
C VAL A 258 -29.50 30.84 -28.22
N GLU A 259 -30.70 31.41 -28.30
CA GLU A 259 -31.93 30.70 -28.66
C GLU A 259 -31.88 30.11 -30.08
N THR A 260 -31.22 30.78 -31.03
CA THR A 260 -31.03 30.26 -32.38
C THR A 260 -29.95 29.19 -32.47
N MET A 261 -28.83 29.32 -31.74
CA MET A 261 -27.73 28.34 -31.76
C MET A 261 -28.02 27.08 -30.93
N TYR A 262 -28.80 27.22 -29.84
CA TYR A 262 -29.11 26.12 -28.92
C TYR A 262 -29.70 24.86 -29.60
N PRO A 263 -30.71 24.93 -30.49
CA PRO A 263 -31.27 23.73 -31.11
C PRO A 263 -30.25 22.98 -31.98
N GLU A 264 -29.37 23.68 -32.67
CA GLU A 264 -28.31 23.08 -33.50
C GLU A 264 -27.28 22.35 -32.63
N VAL A 265 -26.77 23.03 -31.59
CA VAL A 265 -25.80 22.43 -30.65
C VAL A 265 -26.41 21.23 -29.92
N LYS A 266 -27.68 21.34 -29.49
CA LYS A 266 -28.42 20.24 -28.88
C LYS A 266 -28.52 19.04 -29.82
N GLN A 267 -28.90 19.26 -31.08
CA GLN A 267 -29.00 18.19 -32.07
C GLN A 267 -27.63 17.54 -32.35
N MET A 268 -26.56 18.32 -32.41
CA MET A 268 -25.20 17.80 -32.58
C MET A 268 -24.78 16.92 -31.39
N LEU A 269 -25.08 17.34 -30.17
CA LEU A 269 -24.83 16.57 -28.94
C LEU A 269 -25.66 15.28 -28.89
N GLU A 270 -26.95 15.33 -29.24
CA GLU A 270 -27.82 14.15 -29.30
C GLU A 270 -27.32 13.14 -30.34
N ARG A 271 -26.87 13.62 -31.51
CA ARG A 271 -26.26 12.76 -32.53
C ARG A 271 -24.96 12.13 -32.03
N LEU A 272 -24.09 12.91 -31.38
CA LEU A 272 -22.84 12.41 -30.82
C LEU A 272 -23.10 11.34 -29.75
N ALA A 273 -24.06 11.56 -28.85
CA ALA A 273 -24.47 10.59 -27.84
C ALA A 273 -24.96 9.29 -28.51
N GLY A 274 -25.84 9.39 -29.52
CA GLY A 274 -26.33 8.22 -30.24
C GLY A 274 -25.22 7.47 -31.01
N ASP A 275 -24.24 8.17 -31.55
CA ASP A 275 -23.09 7.54 -32.23
C ASP A 275 -22.13 6.87 -31.23
N MET A 276 -21.96 7.45 -30.04
CA MET A 276 -21.23 6.85 -28.93
C MET A 276 -21.92 5.59 -28.41
N ASP A 277 -23.24 5.60 -28.23
CA ASP A 277 -24.01 4.43 -27.79
C ASP A 277 -23.92 3.29 -28.80
N LYS A 278 -24.07 3.58 -30.10
CA LYS A 278 -23.86 2.58 -31.15
C LYS A 278 -22.43 2.03 -31.12
N SER A 279 -21.43 2.86 -30.84
CA SER A 279 -20.04 2.42 -30.72
C SER A 279 -19.84 1.50 -29.51
N ARG A 280 -20.39 1.90 -28.36
CA ARG A 280 -20.41 1.10 -27.13
C ARG A 280 -21.06 -0.26 -27.36
N ASP A 281 -22.24 -0.30 -27.99
CA ASP A 281 -22.94 -1.56 -28.31
C ASP A 281 -22.14 -2.46 -29.25
N ARG A 282 -21.44 -1.88 -30.24
CA ARG A 282 -20.55 -2.64 -31.11
C ARG A 282 -19.37 -3.23 -30.35
N ILE A 283 -18.76 -2.45 -29.45
CA ILE A 283 -17.66 -2.91 -28.59
C ILE A 283 -18.15 -4.03 -27.69
N GLN A 284 -19.26 -3.83 -26.99
CA GLN A 284 -19.84 -4.83 -26.08
C GLN A 284 -20.19 -6.13 -26.81
N LYS A 285 -20.77 -6.07 -28.01
CA LYS A 285 -21.04 -7.27 -28.84
C LYS A 285 -19.76 -7.98 -29.26
N ARG A 286 -18.72 -7.23 -29.62
CA ARG A 286 -17.41 -7.81 -29.97
C ARG A 286 -16.75 -8.46 -28.76
N GLU A 287 -16.79 -7.81 -27.60
CA GLU A 287 -16.28 -8.36 -26.34
C GLU A 287 -17.03 -9.64 -25.96
N GLN A 288 -18.36 -9.64 -26.04
CA GLN A 288 -19.15 -10.84 -25.79
C GLN A 288 -18.79 -11.99 -26.75
N THR A 289 -18.60 -11.68 -28.04
CA THR A 289 -18.20 -12.67 -29.04
C THR A 289 -16.81 -13.21 -28.76
N LEU A 290 -15.85 -12.35 -28.43
CA LEU A 290 -14.49 -12.75 -28.07
C LEU A 290 -14.49 -13.60 -26.80
N ALA A 291 -15.24 -13.19 -25.77
CA ALA A 291 -15.39 -13.95 -24.54
C ALA A 291 -15.95 -15.35 -24.82
N GLN A 292 -16.96 -15.47 -25.68
CA GLN A 292 -17.52 -16.75 -26.08
C GLN A 292 -16.51 -17.61 -26.87
N GLN A 293 -15.76 -17.00 -27.80
CA GLN A 293 -14.75 -17.69 -28.60
C GLN A 293 -13.57 -18.21 -27.76
N PHE A 294 -13.16 -17.45 -26.75
CA PHE A 294 -12.06 -17.82 -25.88
C PHE A 294 -12.48 -18.67 -24.68
N SER A 295 -13.78 -18.74 -24.34
CA SER A 295 -14.27 -19.55 -23.22
C SER A 295 -13.85 -21.01 -23.33
N ASP A 296 -14.04 -21.60 -24.52
CA ASP A 296 -13.70 -23.01 -24.75
C ASP A 296 -12.18 -23.23 -24.68
N GLN A 297 -11.40 -22.33 -25.29
CA GLN A 297 -9.94 -22.39 -25.22
C GLN A 297 -9.43 -22.25 -23.78
N VAL A 298 -10.01 -21.36 -23.00
CA VAL A 298 -9.66 -21.19 -21.58
C VAL A 298 -9.97 -22.46 -20.80
N GLU A 299 -11.12 -23.11 -21.02
CA GLU A 299 -11.40 -24.37 -20.34
C GLU A 299 -10.47 -25.50 -20.81
N ASP A 300 -10.12 -25.57 -22.10
CA ASP A 300 -9.14 -26.51 -22.62
C ASP A 300 -7.77 -26.32 -21.95
N TYR A 301 -7.29 -25.07 -21.81
CA TYR A 301 -6.06 -24.77 -21.08
C TYR A 301 -6.15 -25.18 -19.60
N ARG A 302 -7.32 -25.03 -18.96
CA ARG A 302 -7.53 -25.49 -17.58
C ARG A 302 -7.48 -27.00 -17.48
N VAL A 303 -8.08 -27.73 -18.41
CA VAL A 303 -8.02 -29.20 -18.48
C VAL A 303 -6.56 -29.64 -18.69
N LYS A 304 -5.86 -29.05 -19.66
CA LYS A 304 -4.44 -29.36 -19.93
C LYS A 304 -3.54 -29.07 -18.73
N LEU A 305 -3.81 -28.00 -17.98
CA LEU A 305 -3.08 -27.69 -16.75
C LEU A 305 -3.34 -28.73 -15.65
N ARG A 306 -4.60 -29.20 -15.49
CA ARG A 306 -4.94 -30.29 -14.56
C ARG A 306 -4.25 -31.60 -14.96
N GLU A 307 -4.23 -31.94 -16.24
CA GLU A 307 -3.52 -33.11 -16.77
C GLU A 307 -2.02 -33.04 -16.49
N LEU A 308 -1.39 -31.87 -16.74
CA LEU A 308 0.03 -31.65 -16.48
C LEU A 308 0.38 -31.78 -14.99
N ASN A 309 -0.43 -31.18 -14.11
CA ASN A 309 -0.24 -31.31 -12.67
C ASN A 309 -0.36 -32.77 -12.22
N THR A 310 -1.39 -33.48 -12.71
CA THR A 310 -1.58 -34.91 -12.40
C THR A 310 -0.38 -35.76 -12.87
N SER A 311 0.13 -35.50 -14.07
CA SER A 311 1.32 -36.18 -14.59
C SER A 311 2.59 -35.82 -13.81
N ARG A 312 2.70 -34.59 -13.30
CA ARG A 312 3.83 -34.16 -12.48
C ARG A 312 3.78 -34.82 -11.11
N ASP A 313 2.60 -34.93 -10.51
CA ASP A 313 2.40 -35.61 -9.23
C ASP A 313 2.69 -37.12 -9.36
N SER A 314 2.23 -37.77 -10.43
CA SER A 314 2.56 -39.18 -10.67
C SER A 314 4.06 -39.42 -10.89
N ALA A 315 4.74 -38.50 -11.59
CA ALA A 315 6.19 -38.55 -11.76
C ALA A 315 6.93 -38.35 -10.43
N ASN A 316 6.47 -37.43 -9.58
CA ASN A 316 7.03 -37.21 -8.24
C ASN A 316 6.87 -38.45 -7.34
N VAL A 317 5.70 -39.09 -7.38
CA VAL A 317 5.45 -40.34 -6.64
C VAL A 317 6.37 -41.45 -7.16
N ALA A 318 6.48 -41.63 -8.48
CA ALA A 318 7.40 -42.61 -9.05
C ALA A 318 8.86 -42.33 -8.66
N GLN A 319 9.28 -41.06 -8.64
CA GLN A 319 10.61 -40.66 -8.20
C GLN A 319 10.86 -40.99 -6.72
N GLN A 320 9.88 -40.74 -5.84
CA GLN A 320 9.96 -41.14 -4.43
C GLN A 320 10.08 -42.66 -4.28
N THR A 321 9.30 -43.43 -5.04
CA THR A 321 9.39 -44.89 -5.04
C THR A 321 10.76 -45.37 -5.51
N VAL A 322 11.33 -44.78 -6.56
CA VAL A 322 12.69 -45.12 -7.03
C VAL A 322 13.74 -44.79 -5.97
N GLN A 323 13.63 -43.65 -5.28
CA GLN A 323 14.51 -43.30 -4.18
C GLN A 323 14.41 -44.33 -3.05
N GLN A 324 13.20 -44.75 -2.68
CA GLN A 324 12.99 -45.77 -1.66
C GLN A 324 13.59 -47.12 -2.07
N MET A 325 13.35 -47.59 -3.30
CA MET A 325 13.97 -48.82 -3.82
C MET A 325 15.51 -48.73 -3.85
N THR A 326 16.06 -47.54 -4.12
CA THR A 326 17.51 -47.32 -4.10
C THR A 326 18.08 -47.45 -2.68
N VAL A 327 17.36 -46.91 -1.69
CA VAL A 327 17.74 -47.06 -0.27
C VAL A 327 17.67 -48.52 0.16
N GLU A 328 16.60 -49.23 -0.19
CA GLU A 328 16.44 -50.66 0.09
C GLU A 328 17.55 -51.50 -0.57
N LEU A 329 17.88 -51.21 -1.84
CA LEU A 329 18.96 -51.87 -2.55
C LEU A 329 20.31 -51.66 -1.85
N ASN A 330 20.60 -50.43 -1.42
CA ASN A 330 21.82 -50.13 -0.67
C ASN A 330 21.86 -50.89 0.66
N GLN A 331 20.74 -50.97 1.38
CA GLN A 331 20.63 -51.71 2.62
C GLN A 331 20.87 -53.21 2.41
N VAL A 332 20.28 -53.81 1.37
CA VAL A 332 20.51 -55.22 1.01
C VAL A 332 21.97 -55.44 0.58
N SER A 333 22.57 -54.51 -0.15
CA SER A 333 23.99 -54.58 -0.51
C SER A 333 24.90 -54.53 0.71
N GLU A 334 24.58 -53.68 1.69
CA GLU A 334 25.33 -53.59 2.95
C GLU A 334 25.19 -54.86 3.79
N LEU A 335 23.98 -55.44 3.87
CA LEU A 335 23.76 -56.75 4.51
C LEU A 335 24.51 -57.87 3.79
N LEU A 336 24.55 -57.84 2.46
CA LEU A 336 25.33 -58.79 1.66
C LEU A 336 26.83 -58.65 1.95
N ASP A 337 27.36 -57.44 2.02
CA ASP A 337 28.77 -57.23 2.33
C ASP A 337 29.09 -57.57 3.79
N GLN A 338 28.17 -57.34 4.73
CA GLN A 338 28.32 -57.79 6.10
C GLN A 338 28.36 -59.32 6.18
N THR A 339 27.44 -60.02 5.51
CA THR A 339 27.44 -61.49 5.49
C THR A 339 28.69 -62.05 4.79
N LYS A 340 29.20 -61.40 3.73
CA LYS A 340 30.50 -61.76 3.14
C LYS A 340 31.65 -61.58 4.14
N ARG A 341 31.69 -60.50 4.92
CA ARG A 341 32.70 -60.28 5.97
C ARG A 341 32.60 -61.37 7.05
N ASP A 342 31.40 -61.69 7.51
CA ASP A 342 31.17 -62.73 8.51
C ASP A 342 31.61 -64.11 7.99
N ILE A 343 31.35 -64.41 6.71
CA ILE A 343 31.83 -65.64 6.05
C ILE A 343 33.36 -65.64 5.99
N ALA A 344 33.99 -64.53 5.59
CA ALA A 344 35.45 -64.43 5.54
C ALA A 344 36.09 -64.59 6.93
N GLU A 345 35.50 -64.01 7.97
CA GLU A 345 35.95 -64.17 9.35
C GLU A 345 35.80 -65.62 9.83
N ARG A 346 34.67 -66.27 9.53
CA ARG A 346 34.46 -67.70 9.82
C ARG A 346 35.44 -68.57 9.05
N GLN A 347 35.69 -68.27 7.78
CA GLN A 347 36.67 -69.00 6.96
C GLN A 347 38.08 -68.82 7.52
N ALA A 348 38.46 -67.62 7.94
CA ALA A 348 39.72 -67.37 8.63
C ALA A 348 39.83 -68.18 9.93
N LYS A 349 38.78 -68.20 10.77
CA LYS A 349 38.73 -69.01 11.99
C LYS A 349 38.79 -70.52 11.73
N ILE A 350 38.15 -71.03 10.68
CA ILE A 350 38.19 -72.44 10.30
C ILE A 350 39.56 -72.81 9.71
N SER A 351 40.16 -71.90 8.94
CA SER A 351 41.49 -72.08 8.36
C SER A 351 42.62 -71.85 9.38
N ASP A 352 42.32 -71.30 10.55
CA ASP A 352 43.29 -71.08 11.61
C ASP A 352 43.67 -72.42 12.25
N THR A 353 44.76 -73.01 11.76
CA THR A 353 45.34 -74.23 12.30
C THR A 353 46.23 -73.96 13.52
N THR A 354 46.44 -72.70 13.90
CA THR A 354 47.30 -72.30 15.03
C THR A 354 46.88 -72.97 16.36
N PRO A 355 45.58 -73.05 16.73
CA PRO A 355 45.16 -73.75 17.95
C PRO A 355 45.48 -75.26 17.87
N LEU A 356 45.32 -75.86 16.70
CA LEU A 356 45.61 -77.28 16.48
C LEU A 356 47.11 -77.56 16.60
N ILE A 357 47.95 -76.66 16.07
CA ILE A 357 49.41 -76.71 16.18
C ILE A 357 49.83 -76.56 17.65
N GLN A 358 49.25 -75.61 18.40
CA GLN A 358 49.55 -75.43 19.84
C GLN A 358 49.16 -76.66 20.66
N VAL A 359 47.99 -77.27 20.41
CA VAL A 359 47.59 -78.52 21.06
C VAL A 359 48.57 -79.64 20.71
N LYS A 360 48.97 -79.77 19.44
CA LYS A 360 49.96 -80.76 19.00
C LYS A 360 51.32 -80.55 19.70
N GLU A 361 51.80 -79.32 19.79
CA GLU A 361 53.05 -78.99 20.52
C GLU A 361 52.95 -79.34 22.01
N ALA A 362 51.82 -79.01 22.66
CA ALA A 362 51.58 -79.38 24.06
C ALA A 362 51.59 -80.91 24.25
N VAL A 363 50.95 -81.67 23.34
CA VAL A 363 50.97 -83.14 23.36
C VAL A 363 52.39 -83.69 23.20
N VAL A 364 53.18 -83.15 22.25
CA VAL A 364 54.58 -83.56 22.05
C VAL A 364 55.42 -83.27 23.30
N LYS A 365 55.21 -82.10 23.94
CA LYS A 365 55.89 -81.72 25.18
C LYS A 365 55.55 -82.68 26.32
N VAL A 366 54.27 -83.01 26.51
CA VAL A 366 53.83 -84.01 27.50
C VAL A 366 54.43 -85.38 27.21
N GLN A 367 54.49 -85.81 25.95
CA GLN A 367 55.14 -87.08 25.60
C GLN A 367 56.65 -87.08 25.91
N ALA A 368 57.35 -85.98 25.66
CA ALA A 368 58.75 -85.83 26.03
C ALA A 368 58.94 -85.90 27.55
N GLU A 369 58.06 -85.25 28.31
CA GLU A 369 58.06 -85.26 29.77
C GLU A 369 57.78 -86.67 30.32
N ILE A 370 56.83 -87.42 29.73
CA ILE A 370 56.57 -88.83 30.08
C ILE A 370 57.81 -89.70 29.84
N LYS A 371 58.51 -89.53 28.71
CA LYS A 371 59.77 -90.24 28.44
C LYS A 371 60.84 -89.92 29.48
N LEU A 372 60.99 -88.64 29.83
CA LEU A 372 61.94 -88.19 30.86
C LEU A 372 61.60 -88.78 32.24
N MET A 373 60.33 -88.74 32.63
CA MET A 373 59.85 -89.34 33.88
C MET A 373 60.07 -90.85 33.87
N SER A 374 59.86 -91.53 32.73
CA SER A 374 60.11 -92.97 32.60
C SER A 374 61.58 -93.32 32.76
N LEU A 375 62.48 -92.49 32.21
CA LEU A 375 63.92 -92.63 32.37
C LEU A 375 64.36 -92.39 33.83
N ARG A 376 63.79 -91.37 34.48
CA ARG A 376 63.98 -91.13 35.92
C ARG A 376 63.49 -92.30 36.76
N ILE A 377 62.32 -92.83 36.48
CA ILE A 377 61.78 -94.03 37.15
C ILE A 377 62.72 -95.22 36.94
N GLY A 378 63.23 -95.44 35.73
CA GLY A 378 64.19 -96.51 35.44
C GLY A 378 65.52 -96.37 36.20
N ILE A 379 66.06 -95.15 36.28
CA ILE A 379 67.27 -94.86 37.07
C ILE A 379 67.00 -95.08 38.56
N LEU A 380 65.86 -94.60 39.07
CA LEU A 380 65.44 -94.82 40.46
C LEU A 380 65.22 -96.31 40.75
N GLN A 381 64.60 -97.06 39.85
CA GLN A 381 64.42 -98.51 39.96
C GLN A 381 65.77 -99.24 39.99
N ASN A 382 66.71 -98.88 39.12
CA ASN A 382 68.07 -99.44 39.15
C ASN A 382 68.80 -99.04 40.44
N GLY A 383 68.66 -97.80 40.90
CA GLY A 383 69.20 -97.33 42.18
C GLY A 383 68.66 -98.13 43.36
N VAL A 384 67.35 -98.37 43.40
CA VAL A 384 66.69 -99.22 44.40
C VAL A 384 67.14 -100.67 44.26
N LEU A 385 67.22 -101.22 43.05
CA LEU A 385 67.71 -102.57 42.80
C LEU A 385 69.16 -102.75 43.26
N GLN A 386 70.05 -101.79 42.98
CA GLN A 386 71.42 -101.82 43.47
C GLN A 386 71.47 -101.71 44.99
N HIS A 387 70.62 -100.90 45.61
CA HIS A 387 70.52 -100.81 47.05
C HIS A 387 70.02 -102.14 47.66
N VAL A 388 68.99 -102.76 47.09
CA VAL A 388 68.47 -104.08 47.49
C VAL A 388 69.51 -105.18 47.24
N MET A 389 70.25 -105.15 46.14
CA MET A 389 71.35 -106.08 45.84
C MET A 389 72.50 -105.90 46.83
N ARG A 390 72.87 -104.66 47.19
CA ARG A 390 73.88 -104.39 48.23
C ARG A 390 73.40 -104.88 49.59
N GLN A 391 72.14 -104.67 49.97
CA GLN A 391 71.56 -105.17 51.21
C GLN A 391 71.43 -106.70 51.25
N THR A 392 71.14 -107.35 50.12
CA THR A 392 71.10 -108.82 50.05
C THR A 392 72.49 -109.44 49.99
N LYS A 393 73.48 -108.74 49.42
CA LYS A 393 74.90 -109.13 49.47
C LYS A 393 75.47 -108.95 50.89
N SER A 394 75.18 -107.84 51.57
CA SER A 394 75.51 -107.63 52.99
C SER A 394 74.73 -108.55 53.95
N ARG A 395 73.65 -109.20 53.48
CA ARG A 395 72.90 -110.22 54.21
C ARG A 395 73.38 -111.65 53.92
N ARG A 396 74.09 -111.89 52.80
CA ARG A 396 74.76 -113.16 52.48
C ARG A 396 76.17 -113.26 53.06
N GLU A 397 76.83 -112.14 53.26
CA GLU A 397 78.08 -112.03 54.02
C GLU A 397 77.74 -111.53 55.42
N GLY A 398 77.52 -112.47 56.35
CA GLY A 398 77.43 -112.17 57.78
C GLY A 398 78.77 -111.64 58.30
N PRO A 399 78.75 -110.79 59.34
CA PRO A 399 79.92 -110.02 59.75
C PRO A 399 80.98 -110.94 60.35
N THR A 400 82.18 -110.95 59.76
CA THR A 400 83.41 -111.29 60.49
C THR A 400 84.03 -110.00 60.99
N VAL A 401 84.47 -110.09 62.24
CA VAL A 401 84.98 -109.04 63.11
C VAL A 401 86.42 -108.67 62.73
N ASP A 402 86.72 -107.38 62.90
CA ASP A 402 88.00 -106.66 63.08
C ASP A 402 88.11 -105.52 62.06
N GLY A 403 88.36 -104.26 62.40
CA GLY A 403 88.80 -103.64 63.65
C GLY A 403 89.60 -102.39 63.24
N THR A 404 89.41 -101.26 63.94
CA THR A 404 90.33 -100.08 64.01
C THR A 404 90.63 -99.35 62.68
N GLU A 405 90.64 -98.03 62.50
CA GLU A 405 90.93 -96.80 63.27
C GLU A 405 90.29 -95.63 62.46
N MET A 406 89.55 -94.69 63.07
CA MET A 406 90.00 -93.38 63.61
C MET A 406 90.44 -92.30 62.58
N TYR A 407 89.93 -91.08 62.81
CA TYR A 407 90.20 -89.74 62.22
C TYR A 407 89.33 -89.30 61.01
N SER A 408 88.35 -88.40 61.24
CA SER A 408 88.45 -86.92 61.25
C SER A 408 88.36 -86.36 59.83
N GLY A 409 87.53 -85.38 59.44
CA GLY A 409 86.64 -84.43 60.08
C GLY A 409 86.17 -83.45 58.97
N GLU A 410 85.14 -82.65 59.26
CA GLU A 410 84.68 -81.42 58.54
C GLU A 410 84.17 -81.58 57.10
N ILE A 411 82.87 -81.37 56.83
CA ILE A 411 82.12 -80.10 56.77
C ILE A 411 82.76 -79.09 55.79
N MET A 412 82.07 -78.81 54.68
CA MET A 412 81.55 -77.47 54.37
C MET A 412 80.81 -77.49 53.03
N PHE A 413 79.55 -77.09 53.12
CA PHE A 413 78.77 -76.47 52.06
C PHE A 413 79.49 -75.22 51.53
N SER A 414 79.40 -74.97 50.23
CA SER A 414 78.81 -73.73 49.73
C SER A 414 78.25 -73.90 48.33
#